data_AF-A0A1X1YL51-F1
#
_entry.id   AF-A0A1X1YL51-F1
#
_cell.length_a   1.000
_cell.length_b   1.000
_cell.length_c   1.000
_cell.angle_alpha   90.00
_cell.angle_beta   90.00
_cell.angle_gamma   90.00
#
_symmetry.space_group_name_H-M   'P 1'
#
loop_
_entity.id
_entity.type
_entity.pdbx_description
1 polymer ?
#
loop_
_entity_poly.entity_id
_entity_poly.type
_entity_poly.pdbx_seq_one_letter_code
_entity_poly.pdbx_strand_id
1 'polypeptide(L)'
;MELQWQTRHTQRLRAVRVGWDGVEVGAPCFPPDWEPEPDDLHLLRIAAAHGDCPPGAYSYQRPPPDHEYSFFVEELPDQSAFEFTDQHRSLLRVMSWELSDPYFDEDIPGADPKRPYGDFTYYQLEMALHLGLIPANKPDDHDPMTPEIVEAMTALHFQMQPALQLFLQHFVIPEGRVFSGEDWGGWVPV
;
A
#
# COMPACT_ATOMS: atom_id res chain seq x y z
N MET A 1 -2.26 10.01 19.86
CA MET A 1 -2.69 11.18 19.05
C MET A 1 -4.20 11.08 18.73
N GLU A 2 -4.88 12.19 18.37
CA GLU A 2 -6.29 12.22 17.91
C GLU A 2 -6.37 12.98 16.59
N LEU A 3 -7.07 12.42 15.59
CA LEU A 3 -7.24 13.02 14.27
C LEU A 3 -8.71 12.98 13.83
N GLN A 4 -9.31 14.14 13.61
CA GLN A 4 -10.61 14.26 12.98
C GLN A 4 -10.44 14.35 11.46
N TRP A 5 -11.00 13.38 10.73
CA TRP A 5 -10.91 13.31 9.28
C TRP A 5 -11.66 14.44 8.61
N GLN A 6 -10.99 15.16 7.71
CA GLN A 6 -11.53 16.31 6.99
C GLN A 6 -11.30 16.15 5.49
N THR A 7 -12.08 16.86 4.69
CA THR A 7 -11.93 16.88 3.23
C THR A 7 -10.50 17.18 2.77
N ARG A 8 -9.78 18.06 3.48
CA ARG A 8 -8.36 18.37 3.19
C ARG A 8 -7.43 17.16 3.30
N HIS A 9 -7.69 16.23 4.23
CA HIS A 9 -6.88 15.01 4.39
C HIS A 9 -7.07 14.08 3.19
N THR A 10 -8.32 13.91 2.74
CA THR A 10 -8.62 13.16 1.52
C THR A 10 -7.99 13.82 0.29
N GLN A 11 -8.08 15.14 0.16
CA GLN A 11 -7.48 15.86 -0.97
C GLN A 11 -5.96 15.73 -0.99
N ARG A 12 -5.31 15.79 0.18
CA ARG A 12 -3.87 15.61 0.32
C ARG A 12 -3.44 14.23 -0.18
N LEU A 13 -4.05 13.16 0.31
CA LEU A 13 -3.73 11.80 -0.16
C LEU A 13 -4.06 11.57 -1.64
N ARG A 14 -5.13 12.17 -2.17
CA ARG A 14 -5.49 12.08 -3.60
C ARG A 14 -4.49 12.75 -4.54
N ALA A 15 -3.69 13.68 -4.03
CA ALA A 15 -2.67 14.38 -4.82
C ALA A 15 -1.45 13.49 -5.10
N VAL A 16 -1.21 12.46 -4.27
CA VAL A 16 -0.05 11.57 -4.36
C VAL A 16 -0.03 10.85 -5.71
N ARG A 17 1.12 10.91 -6.38
CA ARG A 17 1.50 10.02 -7.50
C ARG A 17 2.48 9.02 -6.94
N VAL A 18 2.11 7.75 -6.89
CA VAL A 18 2.82 6.77 -6.05
C VAL A 18 4.08 6.30 -6.76
N GLY A 19 5.23 6.50 -6.13
CA GLY A 19 6.52 5.98 -6.56
C GLY A 19 6.75 4.53 -6.11
N TRP A 20 7.97 4.08 -6.30
CA TRP A 20 8.47 2.82 -5.79
C TRP A 20 9.75 3.10 -5.01
N ASP A 21 9.90 2.48 -3.84
CA ASP A 21 11.16 2.39 -3.13
C ASP A 21 11.83 1.12 -3.66
N GLY A 22 12.90 1.25 -4.45
CA GLY A 22 13.62 0.13 -5.05
C GLY A 22 14.54 -0.66 -4.11
N VAL A 23 14.62 -0.31 -2.82
CA VAL A 23 15.50 -0.97 -1.86
C VAL A 23 15.03 -2.40 -1.55
N GLU A 24 15.95 -3.35 -1.39
CA GLU A 24 15.68 -4.74 -1.00
C GLU A 24 14.69 -5.47 -1.95
N VAL A 25 13.44 -5.67 -1.53
CA VAL A 25 12.39 -6.27 -2.40
C VAL A 25 11.54 -5.21 -3.08
N GLY A 26 11.59 -3.99 -2.54
CA GLY A 26 10.90 -2.80 -2.95
C GLY A 26 9.49 -2.71 -2.41
N ALA A 27 8.93 -1.50 -2.41
CA ALA A 27 7.57 -1.24 -1.93
C ALA A 27 7.02 0.08 -2.46
N PRO A 28 5.68 0.28 -2.47
CA PRO A 28 5.12 1.56 -2.89
C PRO A 28 5.39 2.66 -1.85
N CYS A 29 5.76 3.85 -2.33
CA CYS A 29 6.04 5.02 -1.50
C CYS A 29 5.49 6.31 -2.13
N PHE A 30 5.51 7.40 -1.37
CA PHE A 30 5.20 8.73 -1.89
C PHE A 30 6.30 9.18 -2.87
N PRO A 31 6.03 10.17 -3.73
CA PRO A 31 6.97 10.54 -4.78
C PRO A 31 8.14 11.40 -4.27
N PRO A 32 9.24 11.51 -5.04
CA PRO A 32 10.42 12.27 -4.63
C PRO A 32 10.19 13.78 -4.52
N ASP A 33 9.17 14.32 -5.20
CA ASP A 33 8.78 15.73 -5.13
C ASP A 33 7.72 16.02 -4.06
N TRP A 34 7.39 15.04 -3.21
CA TRP A 34 6.44 15.21 -2.13
C TRP A 34 7.03 16.08 -1.02
N GLU A 35 6.37 17.19 -0.68
CA GLU A 35 6.69 17.98 0.51
C GLU A 35 6.02 17.33 1.75
N PRO A 36 6.79 16.67 2.65
CA PRO A 36 6.21 15.91 3.74
C PRO A 36 5.58 16.81 4.80
N GLU A 37 4.37 16.46 5.23
CA GLU A 37 3.74 17.01 6.42
C GLU A 37 3.80 15.98 7.57
N PRO A 38 3.91 16.41 8.84
CA PRO A 38 4.01 15.51 9.99
C PRO A 38 2.90 14.45 10.07
N ASP A 39 1.72 14.75 9.55
CA ASP A 39 0.55 13.86 9.61
C ASP A 39 0.49 12.85 8.46
N ASP A 40 1.32 12.94 7.41
CA ASP A 40 1.12 12.15 6.19
C ASP A 40 1.14 10.64 6.41
N LEU A 41 2.13 10.16 7.17
CA LEU A 41 2.21 8.75 7.51
C LEU A 41 0.96 8.30 8.29
N HIS A 42 0.45 9.15 9.17
CA HIS A 42 -0.76 8.87 9.93
C HIS A 42 -2.00 8.87 9.04
N LEU A 43 -2.10 9.81 8.09
CA LEU A 43 -3.17 9.84 7.10
C LEU A 43 -3.15 8.58 6.23
N LEU A 44 -1.98 8.16 5.75
CA LEU A 44 -1.78 6.95 4.96
C LEU A 44 -2.22 5.71 5.76
N ARG A 45 -1.74 5.56 7.00
CA ARG A 45 -2.14 4.46 7.89
C ARG A 45 -3.64 4.41 8.13
N ILE A 46 -4.27 5.55 8.44
CA ILE A 46 -5.72 5.65 8.66
C ILE A 46 -6.48 5.29 7.38
N ALA A 47 -6.08 5.85 6.23
CA ALA A 47 -6.69 5.54 4.95
C ALA A 47 -6.58 4.05 4.65
N ALA A 48 -5.37 3.48 4.68
CA ALA A 48 -5.14 2.07 4.40
C ALA A 48 -5.91 1.13 5.35
N ALA A 49 -6.05 1.49 6.63
CA ALA A 49 -6.77 0.70 7.62
C ALA A 49 -8.31 0.79 7.49
N HIS A 50 -8.85 1.97 7.12
CA HIS A 50 -10.26 2.30 7.31
C HIS A 50 -10.98 2.84 6.07
N GLY A 51 -10.25 3.19 5.02
CA GLY A 51 -10.83 3.68 3.77
C GLY A 51 -11.48 2.54 2.98
N ASP A 52 -12.67 2.81 2.46
CA ASP A 52 -13.36 1.91 1.54
C ASP A 52 -13.03 2.28 0.10
N CYS A 53 -12.65 1.29 -0.70
CA CYS A 53 -12.46 1.39 -2.14
C CYS A 53 -12.95 0.09 -2.77
N PRO A 54 -14.06 0.09 -3.54
CA PRO A 54 -14.59 -1.14 -4.10
C PRO A 54 -13.66 -1.71 -5.19
N PRO A 55 -13.60 -3.05 -5.35
CA PRO A 55 -12.90 -3.65 -6.48
C PRO A 55 -13.52 -3.24 -7.81
N GLY A 56 -12.71 -3.24 -8.87
CA GLY A 56 -13.13 -2.99 -10.24
C GLY A 56 -12.02 -2.41 -11.11
N ALA A 57 -12.37 -2.19 -12.38
CA ALA A 57 -11.48 -1.55 -13.34
C ALA A 57 -11.47 -0.03 -13.15
N TYR A 58 -10.29 0.52 -12.89
CA TYR A 58 -10.06 1.96 -12.79
C TYR A 58 -9.12 2.45 -13.90
N SER A 59 -9.26 3.73 -14.26
CA SER A 59 -8.27 4.38 -15.12
C SER A 59 -7.00 4.66 -14.31
N TYR A 60 -5.88 4.09 -14.74
CA TYR A 60 -4.57 4.30 -14.16
C TYR A 60 -3.74 5.21 -15.06
N GLN A 61 -3.10 6.20 -14.45
CA GLN A 61 -2.10 7.04 -15.07
C GLN A 61 -0.75 6.73 -14.43
N ARG A 62 0.22 6.31 -15.24
CA ARG A 62 1.58 6.03 -14.76
C ARG A 62 2.19 7.32 -14.19
N PRO A 63 2.88 7.26 -13.04
CA PRO A 63 3.62 8.41 -12.52
C PRO A 63 4.69 8.90 -13.52
N PRO A 64 5.11 10.16 -13.47
CA PRO A 64 6.14 10.70 -14.35
C PRO A 64 7.48 9.92 -14.26
N PRO A 65 8.37 10.03 -15.27
CA PRO A 65 9.57 9.18 -15.40
C PRO A 65 10.71 9.50 -14.44
N ASP A 66 10.58 10.58 -13.65
CA ASP A 66 11.46 10.87 -12.51
C ASP A 66 11.07 10.09 -11.24
N HIS A 67 9.97 9.35 -11.26
CA HIS A 67 9.60 8.40 -10.22
C HIS A 67 10.20 7.03 -10.53
N GLU A 68 10.61 6.31 -9.49
CA GLU A 68 10.93 4.90 -9.63
C GLU A 68 9.66 4.06 -9.85
N TYR A 69 9.81 2.99 -10.63
CA TYR A 69 8.74 2.07 -10.99
C TYR A 69 9.04 0.66 -10.47
N SER A 70 8.00 -0.01 -10.01
CA SER A 70 7.97 -1.46 -9.92
C SER A 70 8.08 -2.06 -11.34
N PHE A 71 8.57 -3.30 -11.44
CA PHE A 71 8.66 -4.00 -12.73
C PHE A 71 7.32 -4.09 -13.48
N PHE A 72 6.21 -4.17 -12.76
CA PHE A 72 4.88 -4.15 -13.38
C PHE A 72 4.60 -2.79 -14.06
N VAL A 73 4.93 -1.68 -13.40
CA VAL A 73 4.66 -0.32 -13.92
C VAL A 73 5.61 0.06 -15.05
N GLU A 74 6.84 -0.46 -15.08
CA GLU A 74 7.78 -0.27 -16.19
C GLU A 74 7.19 -0.72 -17.53
N GLU A 75 6.43 -1.82 -17.52
CA GLU A 75 5.83 -2.42 -18.71
C GLU A 75 4.48 -1.77 -19.13
N LEU A 76 3.87 -0.96 -18.26
CA LEU A 76 2.60 -0.32 -18.56
C LEU A 76 2.75 0.90 -19.49
N PRO A 77 1.78 1.15 -20.39
CA PRO A 77 1.70 2.44 -21.07
C PRO A 77 1.36 3.56 -20.10
N ASP A 78 1.59 4.82 -20.50
CA ASP A 78 1.33 6.00 -19.67
C ASP A 78 -0.10 6.10 -19.15
N GLN A 79 -1.06 5.59 -19.91
CA GLN A 79 -2.46 5.45 -19.51
C GLN A 79 -2.95 4.04 -19.82
N SER A 80 -3.52 3.38 -18.80
CA SER A 80 -4.07 2.03 -18.91
C SER A 80 -5.30 1.85 -18.02
N ALA A 81 -6.02 0.75 -18.19
CA ALA A 81 -6.95 0.27 -17.19
C ALA A 81 -6.21 -0.66 -16.23
N PHE A 82 -6.50 -0.55 -14.94
CA PHE A 82 -5.97 -1.44 -13.90
C PHE A 82 -7.13 -2.03 -13.11
N GLU A 83 -7.09 -3.35 -12.90
CA GLU A 83 -8.07 -4.08 -12.12
C GLU A 83 -7.70 -4.05 -10.64
N PHE A 84 -8.34 -3.19 -9.86
CA PHE A 84 -8.19 -3.18 -8.40
C PHE A 84 -9.05 -4.29 -7.80
N THR A 85 -8.48 -5.12 -6.93
CA THR A 85 -9.14 -6.35 -6.45
C THR A 85 -9.20 -6.36 -4.92
N ASP A 86 -9.99 -7.28 -4.36
CA ASP A 86 -10.04 -7.48 -2.91
C ASP A 86 -8.69 -7.93 -2.32
N GLN A 87 -7.84 -8.59 -3.13
CA GLN A 87 -6.48 -8.94 -2.71
C GLN A 87 -5.62 -7.69 -2.54
N HIS A 88 -5.67 -6.76 -3.50
CA HIS A 88 -5.02 -5.45 -3.38
C HIS A 88 -5.49 -4.72 -2.12
N ARG A 89 -6.81 -4.64 -1.90
CA ARG A 89 -7.38 -3.97 -0.73
C ARG A 89 -6.92 -4.61 0.58
N SER A 90 -6.90 -5.93 0.64
CA SER A 90 -6.49 -6.71 1.82
C SER A 90 -5.02 -6.46 2.15
N LEU A 91 -4.15 -6.47 1.14
CA LEU A 91 -2.72 -6.20 1.33
C LEU A 91 -2.43 -4.76 1.74
N LEU A 92 -3.08 -3.75 1.15
CA LEU A 92 -2.94 -2.36 1.60
C LEU A 92 -3.26 -2.18 3.08
N ARG A 93 -4.25 -2.93 3.60
CA ARG A 93 -4.68 -2.83 4.99
C ARG A 93 -3.63 -3.33 5.99
N VAL A 94 -2.83 -4.31 5.60
CA VAL A 94 -1.82 -4.96 6.46
C VAL A 94 -0.39 -4.54 6.13
N MET A 95 -0.23 -3.66 5.14
CA MET A 95 1.08 -3.19 4.68
C MET A 95 1.79 -2.42 5.80
N SER A 96 3.10 -2.65 5.92
CA SER A 96 3.97 -2.05 6.94
C SER A 96 4.28 -0.59 6.58
N TRP A 97 3.39 0.34 6.91
CA TRP A 97 3.57 1.76 6.59
C TRP A 97 4.56 2.44 7.55
N GLU A 98 5.60 3.07 7.01
CA GLU A 98 6.64 3.79 7.74
C GLU A 98 7.10 5.06 7.01
N LEU A 99 7.99 5.82 7.66
CA LEU A 99 8.80 6.80 6.95
C LEU A 99 10.00 6.05 6.38
N SER A 100 10.18 6.12 5.07
CA SER A 100 11.36 5.58 4.38
C SER A 100 12.15 6.71 3.73
N ASP A 101 13.45 6.50 3.54
CA ASP A 101 14.35 7.42 2.81
C ASP A 101 14.79 6.76 1.49
N PRO A 102 13.89 6.60 0.50
CA PRO A 102 14.21 6.00 -0.79
C PRO A 102 15.08 6.91 -1.66
N TYR A 103 15.09 8.22 -1.39
CA TYR A 103 15.67 9.24 -2.27
C TYR A 103 16.91 9.93 -1.68
N PHE A 104 17.41 9.47 -0.53
CA PHE A 104 18.63 9.95 0.15
C PHE A 104 18.60 11.41 0.62
N ASP A 105 17.43 12.03 0.65
CA ASP A 105 17.25 13.47 0.87
C ASP A 105 16.26 13.76 2.02
N GLU A 106 15.09 13.11 2.04
CA GLU A 106 14.06 13.30 3.06
C GLU A 106 13.26 12.02 3.33
N ASP A 107 12.90 11.80 4.59
CA ASP A 107 11.98 10.75 5.02
C ASP A 107 10.57 11.02 4.47
N ILE A 108 10.05 10.09 3.66
CA ILE A 108 8.71 10.17 3.07
C ILE A 108 7.83 9.00 3.50
N PRO A 109 6.50 9.16 3.51
CA PRO A 109 5.59 8.04 3.76
C PRO A 109 5.73 6.95 2.68
N GLY A 110 5.93 5.72 3.12
CA GLY A 110 6.00 4.56 2.27
C GLY A 110 5.74 3.27 3.03
N ALA A 111 5.82 2.14 2.34
CA ALA A 111 5.86 0.83 2.98
C ALA A 111 7.31 0.37 3.17
N ASP A 112 7.57 -0.39 4.24
CA ASP A 112 8.90 -0.97 4.50
C ASP A 112 9.36 -1.77 3.27
N PRO A 113 10.42 -1.34 2.57
CA PRO A 113 10.87 -1.97 1.33
C PRO A 113 11.58 -3.31 1.56
N LYS A 114 11.91 -3.64 2.81
CA LYS A 114 12.48 -4.93 3.22
C LYS A 114 11.39 -5.90 3.71
N ARG A 115 10.36 -5.40 4.38
CA ARG A 115 9.27 -6.19 4.99
C ARG A 115 7.89 -5.56 4.80
N PRO A 116 7.41 -5.47 3.56
CA PRO A 116 6.22 -4.68 3.23
C PRO A 116 4.91 -5.22 3.80
N TYR A 117 4.84 -6.48 4.24
CA TYR A 117 3.59 -7.12 4.70
C TYR A 117 3.67 -7.68 6.13
N GLY A 118 4.67 -7.27 6.90
CA GLY A 118 4.84 -7.68 8.29
C GLY A 118 6.31 -7.82 8.68
N ASP A 119 6.66 -8.96 9.26
CA ASP A 119 7.95 -9.17 9.93
C ASP A 119 8.94 -10.04 9.13
N PHE A 120 8.50 -10.67 8.04
CA PHE A 120 9.31 -11.62 7.29
C PHE A 120 9.87 -11.01 6.00
N THR A 121 11.15 -11.28 5.73
CA THR A 121 11.76 -10.91 4.44
C THR A 121 11.27 -11.78 3.29
N TYR A 122 10.71 -12.95 3.59
CA TYR A 122 10.05 -13.78 2.58
C TYR A 122 8.61 -13.30 2.40
N TYR A 123 8.47 -12.15 1.75
CA TYR A 123 7.22 -11.39 1.67
C TYR A 123 6.07 -12.18 1.04
N GLN A 124 6.34 -13.10 0.12
CA GLN A 124 5.30 -13.94 -0.51
C GLN A 124 4.56 -14.80 0.52
N LEU A 125 5.26 -15.26 1.57
CA LEU A 125 4.65 -16.03 2.65
C LEU A 125 3.63 -15.17 3.42
N GLU A 126 3.99 -13.94 3.77
CA GLU A 126 3.09 -13.04 4.50
C GLU A 126 1.89 -12.63 3.66
N MET A 127 2.10 -12.31 2.39
CA MET A 127 1.00 -12.04 1.47
C MET A 127 0.03 -13.22 1.41
N ALA A 128 0.55 -14.44 1.22
CA ALA A 128 -0.28 -15.64 1.13
C ALA A 128 -1.04 -15.92 2.44
N LEU A 129 -0.43 -15.67 3.60
CA LEU A 129 -1.08 -15.77 4.91
C LEU A 129 -2.21 -14.75 5.06
N HIS A 130 -1.95 -13.47 4.77
CA HIS A 130 -2.94 -12.39 4.88
C HIS A 130 -4.11 -12.58 3.92
N LEU A 131 -3.86 -13.18 2.75
CA LEU A 131 -4.88 -13.52 1.77
C LEU A 131 -5.58 -14.87 2.03
N GLY A 132 -5.17 -15.61 3.07
CA GLY A 132 -5.75 -16.91 3.42
C GLY A 132 -5.52 -17.99 2.37
N LEU A 133 -4.48 -17.86 1.52
CA LEU A 133 -4.13 -18.82 0.47
C LEU A 133 -3.38 -20.04 1.04
N ILE A 134 -2.77 -19.89 2.20
CA ILE A 134 -2.06 -20.95 2.93
C ILE A 134 -2.48 -20.98 4.40
N PRO A 135 -2.39 -22.14 5.08
CA PRO A 135 -2.65 -22.22 6.51
C PRO A 135 -1.56 -21.50 7.33
N ALA A 136 -1.94 -20.96 8.49
CA ALA A 136 -1.00 -20.32 9.42
C ALA A 136 0.09 -21.27 9.96
N ASN A 137 -0.22 -22.57 10.05
CA ASN A 137 0.73 -23.60 10.42
C ASN A 137 1.08 -24.42 9.19
N LYS A 138 2.39 -24.61 8.96
CA LYS A 138 2.90 -25.47 7.88
C LYS A 138 2.42 -26.92 8.09
N PRO A 139 1.75 -27.53 7.11
CA PRO A 139 1.45 -28.96 7.12
C PRO A 139 2.72 -29.82 7.17
N ASP A 140 2.65 -30.98 7.82
CA ASP A 140 3.80 -31.89 7.95
C ASP A 140 4.17 -32.60 6.64
N ASP A 141 3.22 -32.73 5.72
CA ASP A 141 3.31 -33.61 4.54
C ASP A 141 3.64 -32.88 3.23
N HIS A 142 3.53 -31.55 3.18
CA HIS A 142 3.87 -30.74 2.00
C HIS A 142 4.25 -29.31 2.35
N ASP A 143 4.89 -28.61 1.40
CA ASP A 143 5.09 -27.16 1.49
C ASP A 143 3.83 -26.45 0.97
N PRO A 144 3.17 -25.60 1.79
CA PRO A 144 2.01 -24.86 1.33
C PRO A 144 2.38 -23.72 0.37
N MET A 145 3.65 -23.27 0.36
CA MET A 145 4.15 -22.29 -0.62
C MET A 145 4.55 -22.98 -1.92
N THR A 146 3.56 -23.31 -2.74
CA THR A 146 3.83 -23.89 -4.07
C THR A 146 4.46 -22.85 -5.00
N PRO A 147 5.19 -23.27 -6.05
CA PRO A 147 5.75 -22.34 -7.04
C PRO A 147 4.71 -21.38 -7.63
N GLU A 148 3.49 -21.85 -7.86
CA GLU A 148 2.39 -21.04 -8.40
C GLU A 148 1.96 -19.95 -7.42
N ILE A 149 1.95 -20.22 -6.11
CA ILE A 149 1.65 -19.21 -5.09
C ILE A 149 2.78 -18.18 -5.03
N VAL A 150 4.03 -18.63 -5.10
CA VAL A 150 5.20 -17.72 -5.13
C VAL A 150 5.12 -16.77 -6.32
N GLU A 151 4.87 -17.31 -7.52
CA GLU A 151 4.72 -16.52 -8.74
C GLU A 151 3.55 -15.53 -8.64
N ALA A 152 2.38 -15.98 -8.18
CA ALA A 152 1.21 -15.13 -8.01
C ALA A 152 1.46 -13.99 -7.01
N MET A 153 2.13 -14.27 -5.88
CA MET A 153 2.44 -13.24 -4.88
C MET A 153 3.51 -12.26 -5.36
N THR A 154 4.52 -12.73 -6.11
CA THR A 154 5.49 -11.83 -6.73
C THR A 154 4.84 -10.91 -7.77
N ALA A 155 3.94 -11.43 -8.62
CA ALA A 155 3.20 -10.60 -9.56
C ALA A 155 2.29 -9.58 -8.85
N LEU A 156 1.59 -10.00 -7.79
CA LEU A 156 0.72 -9.14 -7.00
C LEU A 156 1.50 -8.06 -6.24
N HIS A 157 2.72 -8.35 -5.79
CA HIS A 157 3.59 -7.41 -5.10
C HIS A 157 3.92 -6.20 -5.96
N PHE A 158 4.34 -6.41 -7.21
CA PHE A 158 4.63 -5.30 -8.13
C PHE A 158 3.36 -4.54 -8.55
N GLN A 159 2.19 -5.18 -8.53
CA GLN A 159 0.91 -4.50 -8.73
C GLN A 159 0.52 -3.56 -7.56
N MET A 160 1.22 -3.61 -6.42
CA MET A 160 0.88 -2.75 -5.28
C MET A 160 1.16 -1.26 -5.50
N GLN A 161 2.07 -0.89 -6.42
CA GLN A 161 2.28 0.52 -6.79
C GLN A 161 1.01 1.16 -7.40
N PRO A 162 0.45 0.63 -8.51
CA PRO A 162 -0.79 1.17 -9.05
C PRO A 162 -1.97 0.95 -8.08
N ALA A 163 -1.99 -0.14 -7.31
CA ALA A 163 -3.04 -0.38 -6.34
C ALA A 163 -3.09 0.69 -5.25
N LEU A 164 -1.95 1.10 -4.68
CA LEU A 164 -1.90 2.19 -3.71
C LEU A 164 -2.34 3.50 -4.37
N GLN A 165 -1.86 3.83 -5.57
CA GLN A 165 -2.23 5.07 -6.23
C GLN A 165 -3.75 5.18 -6.43
N LEU A 166 -4.35 4.12 -6.97
CA LEU A 166 -5.81 4.09 -7.20
C LEU A 166 -6.59 4.09 -5.90
N PHE A 167 -6.11 3.36 -4.89
CA PHE A 167 -6.70 3.42 -3.57
C PHE A 167 -6.72 4.86 -3.03
N LEU A 168 -5.58 5.57 -3.04
CA LEU A 168 -5.51 6.96 -2.58
C LEU A 168 -6.39 7.91 -3.39
N GLN A 169 -6.58 7.65 -4.69
CA GLN A 169 -7.46 8.42 -5.56
C GLN A 169 -8.95 8.20 -5.25
N HIS A 170 -9.34 6.99 -4.86
CA HIS A 170 -10.74 6.56 -4.83
C HIS A 170 -11.30 6.22 -3.45
N PHE A 171 -10.46 6.11 -2.41
CA PHE A 171 -10.95 5.75 -1.09
C PHE A 171 -11.97 6.76 -0.53
N VAL A 172 -12.84 6.24 0.32
CA VAL A 172 -13.84 7.00 1.05
C VAL A 172 -13.65 6.79 2.55
N ILE A 173 -13.49 7.90 3.27
CA ILE A 173 -13.70 7.99 4.71
C ILE A 173 -14.69 9.14 4.93
N PRO A 174 -15.84 8.92 5.61
CA PRO A 174 -16.77 10.00 5.90
C PRO A 174 -16.11 11.13 6.68
N GLU A 175 -16.41 12.38 6.31
CA GLU A 175 -15.93 13.55 7.04
C GLU A 175 -16.42 13.56 8.49
N GLY A 176 -15.58 14.08 9.39
CA GLY A 176 -15.88 14.18 10.81
C GLY A 176 -15.60 12.92 11.63
N ARG A 177 -15.21 11.80 10.99
CA ARG A 177 -14.74 10.59 11.69
C ARG A 177 -13.51 10.93 12.54
N VAL A 178 -13.50 10.49 13.79
CA VAL A 178 -12.38 10.69 14.71
C VAL A 178 -11.63 9.38 14.88
N PHE A 179 -10.31 9.44 14.71
CA PHE A 179 -9.39 8.35 14.95
C PHE A 179 -8.52 8.70 16.16
N SER A 180 -8.30 7.73 17.05
CA SER A 180 -7.47 7.90 18.26
C SER A 180 -6.48 6.73 18.40
N GLY A 181 -5.24 7.01 18.78
CA GLY A 181 -4.20 6.00 18.99
C GLY A 181 -2.84 6.49 18.52
N GLU A 182 -1.83 5.63 18.58
CA GLU A 182 -0.55 5.83 17.87
C GLU A 182 -0.27 4.67 16.91
N ASP A 183 -0.90 3.51 17.17
CA ASP A 183 -0.87 2.29 16.35
C ASP A 183 -2.12 2.13 15.44
N TRP A 184 -3.06 3.08 15.49
CA TRP A 184 -4.37 3.19 14.81
C TRP A 184 -5.09 1.89 14.43
N GLY A 185 -5.11 0.95 15.37
CA GLY A 185 -6.26 0.07 15.58
C GLY A 185 -7.28 0.73 16.52
N GLY A 186 -8.55 0.76 16.10
CA GLY A 186 -9.73 0.89 16.98
C GLY A 186 -10.48 2.24 16.94
N TRP A 187 -11.74 2.18 16.52
CA TRP A 187 -12.71 3.31 16.51
C TRP A 187 -13.03 3.85 17.90
N VAL A 188 -13.23 5.17 18.02
CA VAL A 188 -14.03 5.74 19.13
C VAL A 188 -15.47 5.91 18.63
N PRO A 189 -16.49 5.32 19.29
CA PRO A 189 -17.88 5.57 18.95
C PRO A 189 -18.21 7.06 19.13
N VAL A 190 -18.95 7.61 18.17
CA VAL A 190 -19.61 8.93 18.30
C VAL A 190 -20.85 8.81 19.18
#